data_AF-A0A8J9X207-F1
#
_entry.id   AF-A0A8J9X207-F1
#
_cell.length_a   1.000
_cell.length_b   1.000
_cell.length_c   1.000
_cell.angle_alpha   90.00
_cell.angle_beta   90.00
_cell.angle_gamma   90.00
#
_symmetry.space_group_name_H-M   'P 1'
#
loop_
_entity.id
_entity.type
_entity.pdbx_description
1 polymer ?
#
loop_
_entity_poly.entity_id
_entity_poly.type
_entity_poly.pdbx_seq_one_letter_code
_entity_poly.pdbx_strand_id
1 'polypeptide(L)'
;VVVIDEIDAVFRKRSSSEESGEATRSSVVNQILAKLDGVHAISNVLLIGMTNRRELLDDALLRPGRLEVQIEVPLPDRDGRREILQIHFDALRKRGRLSRPL
;
A
#
# COMPACT_ATOMS: atom_id res chain seq x y z
N VAL A 1 -12.42 7.30 -2.20
CA VAL A 1 -11.14 6.69 -1.74
C VAL A 1 -10.88 5.47 -2.60
N VAL A 2 -9.70 5.36 -3.19
CA VAL A 2 -9.26 4.21 -3.98
C VAL A 2 -8.11 3.54 -3.23
N VAL A 3 -8.20 2.22 -3.02
CA VAL A 3 -7.16 1.44 -2.35
C VAL A 3 -6.62 0.42 -3.36
N ILE A 4 -5.30 0.37 -3.50
CA ILE A 4 -4.59 -0.56 -4.38
C ILE A 4 -3.64 -1.36 -3.50
N ASP A 5 -3.83 -2.68 -3.46
CA ASP A 5 -2.87 -3.60 -2.86
C ASP A 5 -1.86 -4.08 -3.92
N GLU A 6 -0.69 -4.50 -3.47
CA GLU A 6 0.43 -4.94 -4.32
C GLU A 6 0.73 -3.94 -5.45
N ILE A 7 0.77 -2.65 -5.10
CA ILE A 7 0.95 -1.57 -6.08
C ILE A 7 2.28 -1.72 -6.86
N ASP A 8 3.27 -2.43 -6.30
CA ASP A 8 4.53 -2.79 -6.99
C ASP A 8 4.36 -3.75 -8.18
N ALA A 9 3.24 -4.45 -8.31
CA ALA A 9 2.95 -5.25 -9.51
C ALA A 9 2.73 -4.37 -10.76
N VAL A 10 2.21 -3.16 -10.56
CA VAL A 10 1.87 -2.22 -11.63
C VAL A 10 2.94 -1.13 -11.77
N PHE A 11 3.57 -0.73 -10.67
CA PHE A 11 4.39 0.46 -10.59
C PHE A 11 5.89 0.19 -10.36
N ARG A 12 6.40 -0.91 -10.92
CA ARG A 12 7.81 -1.31 -10.81
C ARG A 12 8.77 -0.38 -11.56
N LYS A 13 10.00 -0.24 -11.05
CA LYS A 13 11.13 0.37 -11.79
C LYS A 13 11.33 -0.37 -13.10
N ARG A 14 11.48 0.38 -14.20
CA ARG A 14 11.78 -0.18 -15.53
C ARG A 14 13.16 -0.83 -15.51
N SER A 15 13.22 -2.15 -15.65
CA SER A 15 14.50 -2.84 -15.90
C SER A 15 14.81 -2.79 -17.39
N SER A 16 16.05 -2.47 -17.74
CA SER A 16 16.55 -2.21 -19.09
C SER A 16 16.59 -3.44 -20.02
N SER A 17 15.74 -4.46 -19.86
CA SER A 17 16.00 -5.77 -20.48
C SER A 17 14.82 -6.60 -21.00
N GLU A 18 13.55 -6.14 -21.03
CA GLU A 18 12.46 -6.95 -21.62
C GLU A 18 11.49 -6.11 -22.50
N GLU A 19 11.62 -6.27 -23.82
CA GLU A 19 11.32 -5.22 -24.81
C GLU A 19 9.94 -5.31 -25.51
N SER A 20 8.99 -6.15 -25.08
CA SER A 20 7.73 -6.31 -25.85
C SER A 20 6.41 -6.32 -25.06
N GLY A 21 6.40 -6.75 -23.79
CA GLY A 21 5.18 -6.76 -22.95
C GLY A 21 5.00 -5.52 -22.05
N GLU A 22 6.04 -4.70 -21.91
CA GLU A 22 6.12 -3.65 -20.89
C GLU A 22 5.55 -2.30 -21.36
N ALA A 23 5.44 -2.08 -22.68
CA ALA A 23 4.94 -0.84 -23.27
C ALA A 23 3.47 -0.54 -22.89
N THR A 24 2.60 -1.56 -22.89
CA THR A 24 1.18 -1.41 -22.52
C THR A 24 0.99 -1.20 -21.02
N ARG A 25 1.79 -1.88 -20.17
CA ARG A 25 1.75 -1.65 -18.73
C ARG A 25 2.24 -0.25 -18.38
N SER A 26 3.32 0.19 -19.03
CA SER A 26 3.87 1.54 -18.87
C SER A 26 2.88 2.62 -19.30
N SER A 27 2.08 2.40 -20.33
CA SER A 27 1.08 3.39 -20.78
C SER A 27 -0.06 3.57 -19.78
N VAL A 28 -0.54 2.49 -19.15
CA VAL A 28 -1.58 2.56 -18.10
C VAL A 28 -1.05 3.28 -16.85
N VAL A 29 0.18 2.97 -16.42
CA VAL A 29 0.86 3.64 -15.29
C VAL A 29 0.98 5.14 -15.53
N ASN A 30 1.46 5.54 -16.71
CA ASN A 30 1.62 6.94 -17.07
C ASN A 30 0.26 7.67 -17.12
N GLN A 31 -0.81 6.99 -17.53
CA GLN A 31 -2.16 7.57 -17.49
C GLN A 31 -2.65 7.80 -16.06
N ILE A 32 -2.44 6.84 -15.16
CA ILE A 32 -2.79 7.01 -13.73
C ILE A 32 -1.99 8.17 -13.14
N LEU A 33 -0.69 8.22 -13.40
CA LEU A 33 0.20 9.31 -12.99
C LEU A 33 -0.24 10.67 -13.54
N ALA A 34 -0.65 10.75 -14.81
CA ALA A 34 -1.15 11.98 -15.41
C ALA A 34 -2.50 12.45 -14.84
N LYS A 35 -3.29 11.54 -14.25
CA LYS A 35 -4.53 11.88 -13.53
C LYS A 35 -4.27 12.29 -12.07
N LEU A 36 -3.14 11.87 -11.50
CA LEU A 36 -2.66 12.31 -10.20
C LEU A 36 -1.94 13.67 -10.30
N ASP A 37 -1.15 13.90 -11.36
CA ASP A 37 -0.48 15.17 -11.62
C ASP A 37 -1.49 16.28 -11.98
N GLY A 38 -1.38 17.41 -11.30
CA GLY A 38 -2.41 18.45 -11.17
C GLY A 38 -2.89 19.20 -12.42
N VAL A 39 -2.46 18.84 -13.63
CA VAL A 39 -2.97 19.45 -14.88
C VAL A 39 -4.45 19.07 -15.10
N HIS A 40 -4.85 17.88 -14.65
CA HIS A 40 -6.25 17.43 -14.56
C HIS A 40 -6.49 16.67 -13.25
N ALA A 41 -6.06 17.24 -12.12
CA ALA A 41 -6.25 16.62 -10.80
C ALA A 41 -7.73 16.26 -10.58
N ILE A 42 -7.98 15.00 -10.26
CA ILE A 42 -9.30 14.57 -9.82
C ILE A 42 -9.51 15.11 -8.41
N SER A 43 -10.25 16.21 -8.29
CA SER A 43 -10.63 16.75 -6.98
C SER A 43 -11.40 15.71 -6.17
N ASN A 44 -11.10 15.60 -4.87
CA ASN A 44 -11.77 14.71 -3.90
C ASN A 44 -11.50 13.19 -4.04
N VAL A 45 -10.38 12.79 -4.65
CA VAL A 45 -9.94 11.39 -4.64
C VAL A 45 -8.70 11.22 -3.76
N LEU A 46 -8.82 10.36 -2.75
CA LEU A 46 -7.70 9.83 -1.97
C LEU A 46 -7.28 8.49 -2.55
N LEU A 47 -6.01 8.36 -2.94
CA LEU A 47 -5.38 7.10 -3.36
C LEU A 47 -4.51 6.57 -2.23
N ILE A 48 -4.71 5.30 -1.87
CA ILE A 48 -3.89 4.56 -0.90
C ILE A 48 -3.28 3.37 -1.63
N GLY A 49 -1.95 3.32 -1.71
CA GLY A 49 -1.22 2.18 -2.25
C GLY A 49 -0.56 1.39 -1.13
N MET A 50 -0.68 0.07 -1.17
CA MET A 50 -0.03 -0.86 -0.25
C MET A 50 0.99 -1.71 -1.01
N THR A 51 2.16 -1.93 -0.42
CA THR A 51 3.18 -2.82 -0.96
C THR A 51 4.02 -3.41 0.16
N ASN A 52 4.52 -4.63 -0.06
CA ASN A 52 5.52 -5.25 0.79
C ASN A 52 6.96 -4.98 0.29
N ARG A 53 7.11 -4.33 -0.88
CA ARG A 53 8.37 -4.20 -1.61
C ARG A 53 8.57 -2.77 -2.13
N ARG A 54 8.74 -1.82 -1.20
CA ARG A 54 8.95 -0.39 -1.51
C ARG A 54 10.14 -0.17 -2.46
N GLU A 55 11.20 -0.97 -2.35
CA GLU A 55 12.42 -0.87 -3.15
C GLU A 55 12.18 -1.07 -4.65
N LEU A 56 11.10 -1.74 -5.01
CA LEU A 56 10.74 -2.00 -6.40
C LEU A 56 9.95 -0.88 -7.05
N LEU A 57 9.38 0.04 -6.27
CA LEU A 57 8.51 1.10 -6.80
C LEU A 57 9.33 2.14 -7.57
N ASP A 58 8.74 2.65 -8.66
CA ASP A 58 9.32 3.76 -9.41
C ASP A 58 9.39 5.03 -8.53
N ASP A 59 10.59 5.60 -8.39
CA ASP A 59 10.85 6.82 -7.61
C ASP A 59 10.06 8.02 -8.17
N ALA A 60 9.59 7.97 -9.41
CA ALA A 60 8.72 8.98 -9.99
C ALA A 60 7.36 9.09 -9.27
N LEU A 61 6.82 8.01 -8.70
CA LEU A 61 5.54 8.02 -7.97
C LEU A 61 5.65 8.64 -6.59
N LEU A 62 6.85 8.56 -6.00
CA LEU A 62 7.15 9.04 -4.65
C LEU A 62 7.43 10.54 -4.61
N ARG A 63 7.37 11.22 -5.77
CA ARG A 63 7.57 12.66 -5.87
C ARG A 63 6.40 13.45 -5.26
N PRO A 64 6.64 14.65 -4.72
CA PRO A 64 5.59 15.51 -4.19
C PRO A 64 4.44 15.72 -5.20
N GLY A 65 3.20 15.72 -4.71
CA GLY A 65 2.00 15.83 -5.55
C GLY A 65 1.45 14.50 -6.11
N ARG A 66 2.11 13.36 -5.85
CA ARG A 66 1.65 12.00 -6.20
C ARG A 66 1.43 11.16 -4.93
N LEU A 67 2.25 10.12 -4.70
CA LEU A 67 2.28 9.35 -3.47
C LEU A 67 3.26 9.98 -2.48
N GLU A 68 2.90 11.16 -2.00
CA GLU A 68 3.76 11.98 -1.13
C GLU A 68 3.88 11.40 0.28
N VAL A 69 2.76 10.95 0.86
CA VAL A 69 2.74 10.40 2.22
C VAL A 69 3.17 8.94 2.20
N GLN A 70 4.23 8.64 2.92
CA GLN A 70 4.78 7.28 3.05
C GLN A 70 4.67 6.84 4.51
N ILE A 71 3.90 5.78 4.74
CA ILE A 71 3.68 5.22 6.08
C ILE A 71 4.33 3.83 6.10
N GLU A 72 5.33 3.66 6.95
CA GLU A 72 5.92 2.37 7.21
C GLU A 72 5.19 1.71 8.39
N VAL A 73 4.78 0.46 8.21
CA VAL A 73 4.13 -0.34 9.25
C VAL A 73 5.13 -1.40 9.73
N PRO A 74 5.81 -1.18 10.88
CA PRO A 74 6.77 -2.14 11.39
C PRO A 74 6.07 -3.35 12.02
N LEU A 75 6.86 -4.37 12.33
CA LEU A 75 6.38 -5.48 13.15
C LEU A 75 5.93 -4.97 14.54
N PRO A 76 4.82 -5.49 15.09
CA PRO A 76 4.34 -5.05 16.40
C PRO A 76 5.34 -5.43 17.49
N ASP A 77 5.50 -4.53 18.46
CA ASP A 77 6.30 -4.76 19.66
C ASP A 77 5.58 -5.68 20.67
N ARG A 78 6.12 -5.84 21.87
CA ARG A 78 5.52 -6.71 22.89
C ARG A 78 4.11 -6.26 23.28
N ASP A 79 3.90 -4.95 23.45
CA ASP A 79 2.64 -4.41 23.94
C ASP A 79 1.61 -4.38 22.81
N GLY A 80 2.00 -4.00 21.60
CA GLY A 80 1.19 -4.10 20.38
C GLY A 80 0.80 -5.55 20.06
N ARG A 81 1.71 -6.53 20.24
CA ARG A 81 1.33 -7.95 20.13
C ARG A 81 0.27 -8.34 21.16
N ARG A 82 0.42 -7.90 22.42
CA ARG A 82 -0.60 -8.15 23.45
C ARG A 82 -1.95 -7.56 23.05
N GLU A 83 -1.99 -6.33 22.56
CA GLU A 83 -3.23 -5.68 22.10
C GLU A 83 -3.88 -6.44 20.93
N ILE A 84 -3.10 -6.82 19.92
CA ILE A 84 -3.58 -7.64 18.79
C ILE A 84 -4.21 -8.93 19.30
N LEU A 85 -3.53 -9.64 20.21
CA LEU A 85 -4.05 -10.88 20.80
C LEU A 85 -5.33 -10.61 21.61
N GLN A 86 -5.38 -9.54 22.41
CA GLN A 86 -6.57 -9.18 23.17
C GLN A 86 -7.79 -8.96 22.26
N ILE A 87 -7.61 -8.28 21.13
CA ILE A 87 -8.68 -8.07 20.14
C ILE A 87 -9.17 -9.40 19.57
N HIS A 88 -8.26 -10.27 19.12
CA HIS A 88 -8.63 -11.56 18.52
C HIS A 88 -9.23 -12.55 19.53
N PHE A 89 -8.79 -12.53 20.78
CA PHE A 89 -9.29 -13.43 21.83
C PHE A 89 -10.54 -12.91 22.55
N ASP A 90 -11.00 -11.69 22.29
CA ASP A 90 -12.19 -11.13 22.92
C ASP A 90 -13.43 -12.01 22.72
N ALA A 91 -13.61 -12.57 21.51
CA ALA A 91 -14.71 -13.49 21.21
C ALA A 91 -14.64 -14.78 22.03
N LEU A 92 -13.44 -15.31 22.25
CA LEU A 92 -13.23 -16.53 23.06
C LEU A 92 -13.44 -16.26 24.54
N ARG A 93 -13.04 -15.08 25.03
CA ARG A 93 -13.35 -14.60 26.38
C ARG A 93 -14.85 -14.48 26.60
N LYS A 94 -15.58 -13.84 25.67
CA LYS A 94 -17.05 -13.71 25.73
C LYS A 94 -17.77 -15.06 25.76
N ARG A 95 -17.18 -16.10 25.19
CA ARG A 95 -17.71 -17.48 25.19
C ARG A 95 -17.25 -18.32 26.39
N GLY A 96 -16.53 -17.73 27.36
CA GLY A 96 -16.02 -18.45 28.54
C GLY A 96 -14.92 -19.48 28.23
N ARG A 97 -14.29 -19.39 27.05
CA ARG A 97 -13.27 -20.35 26.58
C ARG A 97 -11.84 -19.92 26.87
N LEU A 98 -11.64 -18.75 27.50
CA LEU A 98 -10.37 -18.29 28.04
C LEU A 98 -10.50 -18.15 29.56
N SER A 99 -9.57 -18.76 30.30
CA SER A 99 -9.58 -18.79 31.77
C SER A 99 -9.06 -17.50 32.43
N ARG A 100 -8.26 -16.69 31.73
CA ARG A 100 -7.73 -15.39 32.21
C ARG A 100 -7.52 -14.39 31.06
N PRO A 101 -7.61 -13.07 31.32
CA PRO A 101 -7.21 -12.04 30.35
C PRO A 101 -5.68 -12.05 30.11
N LEU A 102 -5.28 -11.74 28.87
CA LEU A 102 -3.89 -11.64 28.41
C LEU A 102 -3.25 -10.29 28.76
#